data_AF-M4B184-F1
#
_entry.id   AF-M4B184-F1
#
_cell.length_a   1.000
_cell.length_b   1.000
_cell.length_c   1.000
_cell.angle_alpha   90.00
_cell.angle_beta   90.00
_cell.angle_gamma   90.00
#
_symmetry.space_group_name_H-M   'P 1'
#
loop_
_entity.id
_entity.type
_entity.pdbx_description
1 polymer ?
#
loop_
_entity_poly.entity_id
_entity_poly.type
_entity_poly.pdbx_seq_one_letter_code
_entity_poly.pdbx_strand_id
1 'polypeptide(L)'
;MSATLLKQMLVDAAALLKAERYQEAQDAARRVTQFDPNNFQAFMCVGLASFHLQQVGLYDYPLLEQTHMTNFYFYCNYLETIIAGTMVLLQWGDCEEAYRRASDLKPEMPAPWKHLVDLFEAKHDLRNKLEPMEKLVAINLRSKKFKRCQKWVAEVATTALELKMLPKAFDAWYSLVGKQTGASGQLSMEETPNEELPSVLTIWLDLVDLLQVRYCSYCVLLTRQA
;
A
#
# COMPACT_ATOMS: atom_id res chain seq x y z
N MET A 1 15.41 -26.51 17.45
CA MET A 1 16.53 -25.69 16.94
C MET A 1 16.98 -24.71 18.01
N SER A 2 18.27 -24.36 18.06
CA SER A 2 18.76 -23.35 19.01
C SER A 2 18.40 -21.93 18.55
N ALA A 3 18.18 -21.01 19.51
CA ALA A 3 17.87 -19.61 19.20
C ALA A 3 18.97 -18.93 18.35
N THR A 4 20.23 -19.33 18.55
CA THR A 4 21.38 -18.87 17.75
C THR A 4 21.26 -19.28 16.29
N LEU A 5 20.80 -20.50 16.02
CA LEU A 5 20.63 -21.00 14.66
C LEU A 5 19.49 -20.26 13.93
N LEU A 6 18.37 -20.01 14.61
CA LEU A 6 17.26 -19.23 14.04
C LEU A 6 17.68 -17.79 13.72
N LYS A 7 18.46 -17.17 14.61
CA LYS A 7 19.02 -15.83 14.38
C LYS A 7 19.97 -15.82 13.19
N GLN A 8 20.82 -16.85 13.05
CA GLN A 8 21.71 -16.97 11.90
C GLN A 8 20.92 -17.12 10.60
N MET A 9 19.91 -18.00 10.56
CA MET A 9 19.05 -18.18 9.39
C MET A 9 18.36 -16.89 8.95
N LEU A 10 17.95 -16.05 9.90
CA LEU A 10 17.35 -14.75 9.61
C LEU A 10 18.37 -13.76 9.02
N VAL A 11 19.61 -13.77 9.51
CA VAL A 11 20.71 -12.96 8.95
C VAL A 11 21.04 -13.43 7.54
N ASP A 12 21.12 -14.74 7.33
CA ASP A 12 21.37 -15.34 6.01
C ASP A 12 20.23 -15.00 5.03
N ALA A 13 18.96 -15.09 5.47
CA ALA A 13 17.81 -14.68 4.66
C ALA A 13 17.89 -13.19 4.27
N ALA A 14 18.28 -12.32 5.19
CA ALA A 14 18.48 -10.90 4.89
C ALA A 14 19.67 -10.66 3.93
N ALA A 15 20.72 -11.48 3.99
CA ALA A 15 21.83 -11.42 3.04
C ALA A 15 21.40 -11.91 1.64
N LEU A 16 20.59 -12.97 1.57
CA LEU A 16 20.02 -13.49 0.33
C LEU A 16 19.10 -12.47 -0.35
N LEU A 17 18.28 -11.73 0.41
CA LEU A 17 17.49 -10.61 -0.11
C LEU A 17 18.36 -9.55 -0.79
N LYS A 18 19.48 -9.18 -0.17
CA LYS A 18 20.42 -8.20 -0.74
C LYS A 18 21.16 -8.72 -1.97
N ALA A 19 21.31 -10.03 -2.07
CA ALA A 19 21.90 -10.70 -3.23
C ALA A 19 20.86 -11.03 -4.32
N GLU A 20 19.63 -10.52 -4.21
CA GLU A 20 18.52 -10.75 -5.14
C GLU A 20 18.12 -12.23 -5.30
N ARG A 21 18.56 -13.10 -4.38
CA ARG A 21 18.20 -14.53 -4.34
C ARG A 21 16.90 -14.70 -3.57
N TYR A 22 15.82 -14.14 -4.13
CA TYR A 22 14.55 -13.99 -3.42
C TYR A 22 13.89 -15.32 -3.03
N GLN A 23 13.96 -16.35 -3.87
CA GLN A 23 13.37 -17.67 -3.57
C GLN A 23 14.01 -18.30 -2.34
N GLU A 24 15.34 -18.31 -2.28
CA GLU A 24 16.08 -18.89 -1.15
C GLU A 24 15.91 -18.06 0.13
N ALA A 25 15.83 -16.73 -0.01
CA ALA A 25 15.51 -15.85 1.10
C ALA A 25 14.14 -16.15 1.69
N GLN A 26 13.14 -16.37 0.82
CA GLN A 26 11.77 -16.72 1.23
C GLN A 26 11.76 -18.06 1.99
N ASP A 27 12.42 -19.10 1.46
CA ASP A 27 12.45 -20.43 2.07
C ASP A 27 13.18 -20.44 3.42
N ALA A 28 14.27 -19.68 3.54
CA ALA A 28 15.00 -19.53 4.80
C ALA A 28 14.16 -18.78 5.84
N ALA A 29 13.51 -17.68 5.44
CA ALA A 29 12.67 -16.87 6.33
C ALA A 29 11.39 -17.61 6.76
N ARG A 30 10.74 -18.37 5.86
CA ARG A 30 9.57 -19.21 6.19
C ARG A 30 9.90 -20.26 7.23
N ARG A 31 11.07 -20.90 7.13
CA ARG A 31 11.55 -21.81 8.17
C ARG A 31 11.64 -21.10 9.51
N VAL A 32 12.20 -19.88 9.58
CA VAL A 32 12.25 -19.12 10.84
C VAL A 32 10.84 -18.87 11.39
N THR A 33 9.85 -18.50 10.57
CA THR A 33 8.46 -18.27 11.02
C THR A 33 7.78 -19.53 11.58
N GLN A 34 8.16 -20.73 11.12
CA GLN A 34 7.60 -21.99 11.63
C GLN A 34 8.10 -22.33 13.04
N PHE A 35 9.33 -21.95 13.37
CA PHE A 35 9.94 -22.22 14.68
C PHE A 35 9.82 -21.06 15.66
N ASP A 36 9.70 -19.84 15.17
CA ASP A 36 9.49 -18.62 15.96
C ASP A 36 8.34 -17.78 15.35
N PRO A 37 7.08 -18.12 15.68
CA PRO A 37 5.89 -17.46 15.12
C PRO A 37 5.70 -16.02 15.62
N ASN A 38 6.51 -15.55 16.57
CA ASN A 38 6.47 -14.17 17.06
C ASN A 38 7.59 -13.31 16.46
N ASN A 39 8.35 -13.86 15.51
CA ASN A 39 9.46 -13.15 14.88
C ASN A 39 8.98 -12.23 13.75
N PHE A 40 8.69 -10.97 14.09
CA PHE A 40 8.25 -9.99 13.09
C PHE A 40 9.24 -9.86 11.91
N GLN A 41 10.54 -9.96 12.18
CA GLN A 41 11.58 -9.73 11.16
C GLN A 41 11.60 -10.87 10.14
N ALA A 42 11.30 -12.11 10.57
CA ALA A 42 11.14 -13.23 9.67
C ALA A 42 9.95 -13.03 8.72
N PHE A 43 8.80 -12.58 9.23
CA PHE A 43 7.65 -12.24 8.39
C PHE A 43 7.95 -11.08 7.41
N MET A 44 8.68 -10.07 7.85
CA MET A 44 9.15 -9.00 6.95
C MET A 44 10.03 -9.54 5.82
N CYS A 45 10.95 -10.45 6.13
CA CYS A 45 11.79 -11.09 5.10
C CYS A 45 10.97 -11.95 4.12
N VAL A 46 9.95 -12.68 4.60
CA VAL A 46 9.02 -13.43 3.73
C VAL A 46 8.26 -12.49 2.82
N GLY A 47 7.67 -11.41 3.35
CA GLY A 47 6.92 -10.44 2.57
C GLY A 47 7.78 -9.77 1.50
N LEU A 48 8.97 -9.28 1.87
CA LEU A 48 9.90 -8.64 0.93
C LEU A 48 10.35 -9.58 -0.19
N ALA A 49 10.73 -10.81 0.16
CA ALA A 49 11.12 -11.82 -0.84
C ALA A 49 9.98 -12.12 -1.80
N SER A 50 8.76 -12.30 -1.26
CA SER A 50 7.57 -12.61 -2.06
C SER A 50 7.20 -11.46 -3.00
N PHE A 51 7.27 -10.22 -2.53
CA PHE A 51 7.02 -9.03 -3.33
C PHE A 51 7.98 -8.94 -4.52
N HIS A 52 9.28 -9.17 -4.31
CA HIS A 52 10.27 -9.11 -5.38
C HIS A 52 10.16 -10.27 -6.39
N LEU A 53 9.93 -11.50 -5.93
CA LEU A 53 9.69 -12.65 -6.83
C LEU A 53 8.57 -12.36 -7.82
N GLN A 54 7.54 -11.70 -7.33
CA GLN A 54 6.34 -11.45 -8.06
C GLN A 54 6.47 -10.25 -9.02
N GLN A 55 7.31 -9.25 -8.69
CA GLN A 55 7.70 -8.24 -9.67
C GLN A 55 8.44 -8.87 -10.86
N VAL A 56 9.36 -9.80 -10.62
CA VAL A 56 10.10 -10.49 -11.69
C VAL A 56 9.18 -11.37 -12.54
N GLY A 57 8.26 -12.11 -11.92
CA GLY A 57 7.31 -12.96 -12.64
C GLY A 57 6.31 -12.23 -13.56
N LEU A 58 6.06 -10.93 -13.31
CA LEU A 58 5.22 -10.09 -14.16
C LEU A 58 5.90 -9.68 -15.48
N TYR A 59 7.24 -9.67 -15.54
CA TYR A 59 8.00 -9.29 -16.74
C TYR A 59 8.31 -10.46 -17.69
N ASP A 60 8.16 -11.71 -17.24
CA ASP A 60 8.43 -12.92 -18.05
C ASP A 60 7.20 -13.45 -18.80
N TYR A 61 6.01 -12.86 -18.62
CA TYR A 61 4.83 -13.18 -19.43
C TYR A 61 4.75 -12.23 -20.64
N PRO A 62 4.90 -12.71 -21.88
CA PRO A 62 4.69 -11.86 -23.04
C PRO A 62 3.24 -11.38 -23.04
N LEU A 63 3.08 -10.05 -23.00
CA LEU A 63 1.83 -9.35 -23.32
C LEU A 63 1.29 -9.91 -24.64
N LEU A 64 0.28 -10.78 -24.57
CA LEU A 64 -0.50 -11.20 -25.72
C LEU A 64 -1.41 -10.04 -26.13
N GLU A 65 -0.83 -9.01 -26.73
CA GLU A 65 -1.58 -8.05 -27.52
C GLU A 65 -1.93 -8.69 -28.87
N GLN A 66 -3.24 -8.86 -29.07
CA GLN A 66 -3.94 -8.96 -30.35
C GLN A 66 -3.36 -9.92 -31.40
N THR A 67 -3.87 -11.15 -31.45
CA THR A 67 -4.08 -11.83 -32.75
C THR A 67 -5.11 -12.94 -32.63
N HIS A 68 -6.15 -12.85 -33.45
CA HIS A 68 -7.14 -13.90 -33.66
C HIS A 68 -6.48 -15.20 -34.19
N MET A 69 -7.14 -16.35 -33.89
CA MET A 69 -7.08 -17.68 -34.57
C MET A 69 -6.06 -18.68 -33.96
N THR A 70 -6.39 -19.85 -33.38
CA THR A 70 -7.38 -20.91 -33.71
C THR A 70 -7.68 -21.85 -32.52
N ASN A 71 -8.83 -22.54 -32.60
CA ASN A 71 -9.65 -23.12 -31.52
C ASN A 71 -9.15 -24.38 -30.75
N PHE A 72 -7.91 -24.87 -30.94
CA PHE A 72 -7.41 -26.08 -30.24
C PHE A 72 -6.27 -25.78 -29.24
N TYR A 73 -5.44 -24.76 -29.52
CA TYR A 73 -4.43 -24.24 -28.60
C TYR A 73 -5.01 -23.39 -27.44
N PHE A 74 -6.29 -23.01 -27.54
CA PHE A 74 -6.96 -22.15 -26.57
C PHE A 74 -7.23 -22.88 -25.25
N TYR A 75 -7.64 -24.16 -25.27
CA TYR A 75 -7.97 -24.88 -24.03
C TYR A 75 -6.75 -25.26 -23.18
N CYS A 76 -5.62 -25.61 -23.79
CA CYS A 76 -4.39 -25.93 -23.06
C CYS A 76 -3.70 -24.67 -22.51
N ASN A 77 -3.67 -23.56 -23.26
CA ASN A 77 -3.16 -22.28 -22.75
C ASN A 77 -4.08 -21.62 -21.72
N TYR A 78 -5.39 -21.85 -21.77
CA TYR A 78 -6.33 -21.29 -20.80
C TYR A 78 -6.11 -21.88 -19.40
N LEU A 79 -5.81 -23.19 -19.30
CA LEU A 79 -5.42 -23.80 -18.03
C LEU A 79 -4.05 -23.31 -17.56
N GLU A 80 -3.04 -23.20 -18.43
CA GLU A 80 -1.73 -22.68 -18.04
C GLU A 80 -1.77 -21.21 -17.60
N THR A 81 -2.56 -20.36 -18.28
CA THR A 81 -2.77 -18.95 -17.87
C THR A 81 -3.64 -18.82 -16.63
N ILE A 82 -4.63 -19.69 -16.41
CA ILE A 82 -5.37 -19.74 -15.14
C ILE A 82 -4.47 -20.23 -14.01
N ILE A 83 -3.67 -21.28 -14.22
CA ILE A 83 -2.74 -21.80 -13.21
C ILE A 83 -1.68 -20.73 -12.90
N ALA A 84 -1.10 -20.08 -13.90
CA ALA A 84 -0.17 -18.97 -13.70
C ALA A 84 -0.85 -17.78 -12.99
N GLY A 85 -2.04 -17.38 -13.40
CA GLY A 85 -2.81 -16.31 -12.76
C GLY A 85 -3.20 -16.64 -11.31
N THR A 86 -3.58 -17.89 -11.03
CA THR A 86 -3.90 -18.36 -9.67
C THR A 86 -2.66 -18.50 -8.79
N MET A 87 -1.52 -18.93 -9.35
CA MET A 87 -0.24 -18.93 -8.63
C MET A 87 0.21 -17.51 -8.26
N VAL A 88 0.08 -16.55 -9.19
CA VAL A 88 0.35 -15.14 -8.93
C VAL A 88 -0.56 -14.63 -7.81
N LEU A 89 -1.88 -14.86 -7.89
CA LEU A 89 -2.85 -14.48 -6.85
C LEU A 89 -2.55 -15.11 -5.48
N LEU A 90 -2.11 -16.37 -5.45
CA LEU A 90 -1.71 -17.06 -4.23
C LEU A 90 -0.47 -16.41 -3.59
N GLN A 91 0.52 -16.02 -4.40
CA GLN A 91 1.73 -15.34 -3.92
C GLN A 91 1.46 -13.92 -3.41
N TRP A 92 0.56 -13.17 -4.05
CA TRP A 92 0.09 -11.88 -3.52
C TRP A 92 -0.58 -12.05 -2.15
N GLY A 93 -1.35 -13.13 -1.97
CA GLY A 93 -2.01 -13.46 -0.70
C GLY A 93 -1.01 -13.77 0.41
N ASP A 94 -0.01 -14.60 0.11
CA ASP A 94 1.08 -14.93 1.05
C ASP A 94 1.88 -13.69 1.47
N CYS A 95 2.16 -12.79 0.52
CA CYS A 95 2.86 -11.54 0.78
C CYS A 95 2.05 -10.61 1.69
N GLU A 96 0.77 -10.44 1.39
CA GLU A 96 -0.15 -9.64 2.20
C GLU A 96 -0.25 -10.21 3.62
N GLU A 97 -0.44 -11.52 3.77
CA GLU A 97 -0.51 -12.17 5.07
C GLU A 97 0.78 -11.95 5.86
N ALA A 98 1.95 -12.12 5.24
CA ALA A 98 3.23 -11.91 5.91
C ALA A 98 3.37 -10.48 6.47
N TYR A 99 3.01 -9.46 5.68
CA TYR A 99 3.06 -8.08 6.18
C TYR A 99 2.00 -7.78 7.24
N ARG A 100 0.78 -8.34 7.13
CA ARG A 100 -0.25 -8.22 8.18
C ARG A 100 0.19 -8.88 9.48
N ARG A 101 0.81 -10.06 9.44
CA ARG A 101 1.40 -10.70 10.63
C ARG A 101 2.51 -9.84 11.24
N ALA A 102 3.36 -9.24 10.41
CA ALA A 102 4.40 -8.33 10.89
C ALA A 102 3.82 -7.06 11.54
N SER A 103 2.72 -6.51 10.99
CA SER A 103 2.04 -5.35 11.56
C SER A 103 1.27 -5.69 12.83
N ASP A 104 0.67 -6.88 12.94
CA ASP A 104 0.00 -7.35 14.17
C ASP A 104 1.00 -7.53 15.32
N LEU A 105 2.19 -8.06 15.02
CA LEU A 105 3.26 -8.24 16.01
C LEU A 105 3.86 -6.91 16.49
N LYS A 106 3.95 -5.92 15.59
CA LYS A 106 4.49 -4.58 15.90
C LYS A 106 3.67 -3.47 15.26
N PRO A 107 2.50 -3.11 15.83
CA PRO A 107 1.57 -2.16 15.22
C PRO A 107 2.12 -0.74 15.07
N GLU A 108 3.00 -0.31 15.97
CA GLU A 108 3.59 1.03 15.95
C GLU A 108 4.77 1.17 14.98
N MET A 109 5.19 0.08 14.33
CA MET A 109 6.30 0.13 13.39
C MET A 109 5.80 0.54 12.00
N PRO A 110 6.33 1.61 11.39
CA PRO A 110 5.87 2.04 10.06
C PRO A 110 6.20 1.08 8.91
N ALA A 111 7.27 0.28 9.03
CA ALA A 111 7.80 -0.48 7.90
C ALA A 111 6.81 -1.51 7.29
N PRO A 112 6.15 -2.39 8.08
CA PRO A 112 5.13 -3.30 7.54
C PRO A 112 3.99 -2.59 6.82
N TRP A 113 3.49 -1.48 7.39
CA TRP A 113 2.42 -0.69 6.79
C TRP A 113 2.84 -0.04 5.48
N LYS A 114 4.07 0.47 5.39
CA LYS A 114 4.60 1.01 4.14
C LYS A 114 4.65 -0.07 3.06
N HIS A 115 5.13 -1.27 3.38
CA HIS A 115 5.17 -2.35 2.39
C HIS A 115 3.79 -2.85 1.98
N LEU A 116 2.77 -2.78 2.86
CA LEU A 116 1.38 -3.01 2.47
C LEU A 116 0.88 -1.95 1.47
N VAL A 117 1.25 -0.68 1.64
CA VAL A 117 0.95 0.35 0.63
C VAL A 117 1.59 0.01 -0.71
N ASP A 118 2.91 -0.26 -0.71
CA ASP A 118 3.65 -0.61 -1.93
C ASP A 118 3.05 -1.85 -2.62
N LEU A 119 2.59 -2.83 -1.83
CA LEU A 119 1.90 -4.03 -2.30
C LEU A 119 0.58 -3.69 -3.00
N PHE A 120 -0.28 -2.89 -2.36
CA PHE A 120 -1.58 -2.53 -2.94
C PHE A 120 -1.46 -1.58 -4.13
N GLU A 121 -0.42 -0.74 -4.17
CA GLU A 121 -0.06 0.04 -5.35
C GLU A 121 0.28 -0.87 -6.53
N ALA A 122 1.12 -1.89 -6.30
CA ALA A 122 1.48 -2.86 -7.34
C ALA A 122 0.28 -3.72 -7.79
N LYS A 123 -0.70 -3.97 -6.91
CA LYS A 123 -1.98 -4.64 -7.26
C LYS A 123 -2.99 -3.71 -7.93
N HIS A 124 -2.73 -2.40 -7.99
CA HIS A 124 -3.70 -1.37 -8.33
C HIS A 124 -5.00 -1.42 -7.48
N ASP A 125 -4.91 -1.88 -6.23
CA ASP A 125 -6.03 -1.97 -5.29
C ASP A 125 -6.08 -0.74 -4.39
N LEU A 126 -6.62 0.35 -4.94
CA LEU A 126 -6.73 1.63 -4.24
C LEU A 126 -7.59 1.54 -2.97
N ARG A 127 -8.57 0.63 -2.92
CA ARG A 127 -9.49 0.52 -1.78
C ARG A 127 -8.78 -0.03 -0.55
N ASN A 128 -8.05 -1.13 -0.71
CA ASN A 128 -7.32 -1.74 0.41
C ASN A 128 -6.05 -0.95 0.79
N LYS A 129 -5.51 -0.14 -0.14
CA LYS A 129 -4.40 0.78 0.10
C LYS A 129 -4.69 1.84 1.18
N LEU A 130 -5.94 2.27 1.33
CA LEU A 130 -6.31 3.34 2.28
C LEU A 130 -6.01 2.97 3.75
N GLU A 131 -6.26 1.73 4.16
CA GLU A 131 -6.13 1.33 5.56
C GLU A 131 -4.68 1.42 6.06
N PRO A 132 -3.67 0.84 5.36
CA PRO A 132 -2.27 1.02 5.72
C PRO A 132 -1.80 2.49 5.73
N MET A 133 -2.30 3.33 4.80
CA MET A 133 -1.97 4.76 4.77
C MET A 133 -2.48 5.48 6.02
N GLU A 134 -3.71 5.20 6.46
CA GLU A 134 -4.28 5.80 7.67
C GLU A 134 -3.50 5.37 8.92
N LYS A 135 -3.04 4.12 8.98
CA LYS A 135 -2.15 3.65 10.06
C LYS A 135 -0.83 4.42 10.06
N LEU A 136 -0.24 4.66 8.89
CA LEU A 136 0.98 5.46 8.76
C LEU A 136 0.78 6.91 9.20
N VAL A 137 -0.35 7.53 8.87
CA VAL A 137 -0.72 8.86 9.40
C VAL A 137 -0.75 8.83 10.93
N ALA A 138 -1.47 7.88 11.53
CA ALA A 138 -1.59 7.78 12.98
C ALA A 138 -0.24 7.58 13.70
N ILE A 139 0.64 6.73 13.14
CA ILE A 139 1.98 6.48 13.71
C ILE A 139 2.88 7.72 13.57
N ASN A 140 2.87 8.38 12.41
CA ASN A 140 3.70 9.57 12.19
C ASN A 140 3.21 10.77 13.03
N LEU A 141 1.90 10.91 13.23
CA LEU A 141 1.32 11.92 14.11
C LEU A 141 1.76 11.69 15.57
N ARG A 142 1.63 10.46 16.07
CA ARG A 142 2.06 10.09 17.44
C ARG A 142 3.55 10.30 17.65
N SER A 143 4.37 9.96 16.65
CA SER A 143 5.82 10.15 16.68
C SER A 143 6.27 11.58 16.36
N LYS A 144 5.34 12.53 16.20
CA LYS A 144 5.58 13.96 15.90
C LYS A 144 6.43 14.19 14.64
N LYS A 145 6.37 13.26 13.67
CA LYS A 145 7.04 13.37 12.37
C LYS A 145 6.12 14.07 11.37
N PHE A 146 5.81 15.33 11.64
CA PHE A 146 4.75 16.08 10.94
C PHE A 146 4.92 16.11 9.42
N LYS A 147 6.11 16.42 8.89
CA LYS A 147 6.34 16.42 7.42
C LYS A 147 6.01 15.09 6.75
N ARG A 148 6.41 13.97 7.37
CA ARG A 148 6.05 12.63 6.86
C ARG A 148 4.57 12.33 7.02
N CYS A 149 3.97 12.78 8.12
CA CYS A 149 2.53 12.67 8.35
C CYS A 149 1.74 13.41 7.26
N GLN A 150 2.14 14.66 6.95
CA GLN A 150 1.51 15.47 5.91
C GLN A 150 1.56 14.79 4.54
N LYS A 151 2.70 14.16 4.20
CA LYS A 151 2.82 13.37 2.97
C LYS A 151 1.81 12.23 2.90
N TRP A 152 1.70 11.42 3.96
CA TRP A 152 0.72 10.33 4.00
C TRP A 152 -0.72 10.84 3.96
N VAL A 153 -1.02 11.98 4.59
CA VAL A 153 -2.34 12.61 4.52
C VAL A 153 -2.67 13.08 3.11
N ALA A 154 -1.72 13.68 2.40
CA ALA A 154 -1.87 14.07 1.00
C ALA A 154 -2.11 12.84 0.11
N GLU A 155 -1.37 11.76 0.31
CA GLU A 155 -1.57 10.51 -0.44
C GLU A 155 -2.94 9.86 -0.15
N VAL A 156 -3.42 9.91 1.09
CA VAL A 156 -4.80 9.50 1.45
C VAL A 156 -5.82 10.34 0.70
N ALA A 157 -5.61 11.66 0.65
CA ALA A 157 -6.53 12.58 -0.02
C ALA A 157 -6.59 12.29 -1.52
N THR A 158 -5.45 12.15 -2.20
CA THR A 158 -5.38 11.79 -3.62
C THR A 158 -6.01 10.42 -3.90
N THR A 159 -5.69 9.39 -3.11
CA THR A 159 -6.27 8.05 -3.28
C THR A 159 -7.79 8.06 -3.06
N ALA A 160 -8.29 8.85 -2.09
CA ALA A 160 -9.71 9.02 -1.86
C ALA A 160 -10.41 9.75 -3.02
N LEU A 161 -9.75 10.70 -3.68
CA LEU A 161 -10.27 11.35 -4.90
C LEU A 161 -10.42 10.36 -6.05
N GLU A 162 -9.41 9.53 -6.30
CA GLU A 162 -9.45 8.49 -7.34
C GLU A 162 -10.59 7.49 -7.09
N LEU A 163 -10.84 7.14 -5.82
CA LEU A 163 -11.96 6.31 -5.40
C LEU A 163 -13.32 7.04 -5.35
N LYS A 164 -13.35 8.33 -5.70
CA LYS A 164 -14.55 9.19 -5.62
C LYS A 164 -15.15 9.29 -4.21
N MET A 165 -14.35 9.04 -3.18
CA MET A 165 -14.71 9.20 -1.78
C MET A 165 -14.56 10.67 -1.36
N LEU A 166 -15.35 11.55 -1.98
CA LEU A 166 -15.21 13.01 -1.88
C LEU A 166 -15.17 13.55 -0.44
N PRO A 167 -16.02 13.08 0.51
CA PRO A 167 -15.95 13.57 1.89
C PRO A 167 -14.60 13.26 2.56
N LYS A 168 -14.07 12.05 2.33
CA LYS A 168 -12.80 11.61 2.90
C LYS A 168 -11.62 12.38 2.31
N ALA A 169 -11.65 12.62 1.00
CA ALA A 169 -10.66 13.47 0.34
C ALA A 169 -10.68 14.90 0.89
N PHE A 170 -11.88 15.47 1.07
CA PHE A 170 -12.05 16.81 1.64
C PHE A 170 -11.49 16.88 3.06
N ASP A 171 -11.86 15.95 3.94
CA ASP A 171 -11.40 15.94 5.34
C ASP A 171 -9.88 15.80 5.43
N ALA A 172 -9.28 14.96 4.58
CA ALA A 172 -7.84 14.79 4.52
C ALA A 172 -7.12 16.07 4.06
N TRP A 173 -7.55 16.68 2.95
CA TRP A 173 -6.97 17.95 2.48
C TRP A 173 -7.17 19.08 3.49
N TYR A 174 -8.36 19.19 4.07
CA TYR A 174 -8.67 20.19 5.09
C TYR A 174 -7.80 20.02 6.34
N SER A 175 -7.40 18.80 6.70
CA SER A 175 -6.51 18.57 7.84
C SER A 175 -5.10 19.17 7.66
N LEU A 176 -4.69 19.45 6.42
CA LEU A 176 -3.39 20.05 6.10
C LEU A 176 -3.41 21.58 6.09
N VAL A 177 -4.57 22.22 5.91
CA VAL A 177 -4.66 23.68 5.73
C VAL A 177 -5.65 24.36 6.69
N GLY A 178 -6.56 23.61 7.27
CA GLY A 178 -7.56 24.12 8.20
C GLY A 178 -6.99 24.38 9.60
N LYS A 179 -7.68 25.24 10.36
CA LYS A 179 -7.35 25.49 11.76
C LYS A 179 -7.67 24.26 12.61
N GLN A 180 -6.64 23.51 12.97
CA GLN A 180 -6.72 22.34 13.84
C GLN A 180 -6.35 22.72 15.28
N THR A 181 -6.96 22.06 16.27
CA THR A 181 -6.62 22.25 17.69
C THR A 181 -5.72 21.12 18.20
N GLY A 182 -4.82 21.42 19.14
CA GLY A 182 -3.94 20.42 19.77
C GLY A 182 -2.78 19.96 18.88
N ALA A 183 -2.35 18.69 19.02
CA ALA A 183 -1.24 18.11 18.25
C ALA A 183 -1.51 18.08 16.73
N SER A 184 -2.77 18.10 16.33
CA SER A 184 -3.20 18.26 14.93
C SER A 184 -2.95 19.67 14.39
N GLY A 185 -2.76 20.68 15.24
CA GLY A 185 -2.37 22.04 14.82
C GLY A 185 -1.01 22.06 14.11
N GLN A 186 -0.04 21.28 14.61
CA GLN A 186 1.30 21.16 14.00
C GLN A 186 1.30 20.37 12.68
N LEU A 187 0.18 19.71 12.35
CA LEU A 187 -0.02 19.07 11.04
C LEU A 187 -0.30 20.11 9.94
N SER A 188 -0.82 21.29 10.30
CA SER A 188 -1.09 22.35 9.34
C SER A 188 0.19 22.79 8.64
N MET A 189 0.11 22.97 7.33
CA MET A 189 1.20 23.47 6.49
C MET A 189 1.50 24.95 6.75
N GLU A 190 0.59 25.69 7.40
CA GLU A 190 0.83 27.06 7.87
C GLU A 190 1.81 27.08 9.06
N GLU A 191 1.74 26.06 9.93
CA GLU A 191 2.59 25.93 11.12
C GLU A 191 3.88 25.15 10.83
N THR A 192 3.78 24.08 10.05
CA THR A 192 4.91 23.25 9.61
C THR A 192 4.95 23.19 8.08
N PRO A 193 5.68 24.10 7.41
CA PRO A 193 5.79 24.11 5.96
C PRO A 193 6.42 22.85 5.40
N ASN A 194 5.88 22.38 4.28
CA ASN A 194 6.38 21.23 3.54
C ASN A 194 6.43 21.53 2.04
N GLU A 195 7.63 21.71 1.52
CA GLU A 195 7.90 22.06 0.12
C GLU A 195 7.65 20.91 -0.87
N GLU A 196 7.53 19.67 -0.37
CA GLU A 196 7.22 18.50 -1.20
C GLU A 196 5.72 18.40 -1.56
N LEU A 197 4.87 19.23 -0.93
CA LEU A 197 3.42 19.20 -1.10
C LEU A 197 2.92 20.38 -1.93
N PRO A 198 1.72 20.26 -2.54
CA PRO A 198 1.06 21.38 -3.20
C PRO A 198 0.95 22.59 -2.26
N SER A 199 1.01 23.80 -2.83
CA SER A 199 0.92 25.01 -2.02
C SER A 199 -0.42 25.07 -1.25
N VAL A 200 -0.43 25.74 -0.09
CA VAL A 200 -1.66 25.94 0.71
C VAL A 200 -2.79 26.52 -0.15
N LEU A 201 -2.47 27.46 -1.04
CA LEU A 201 -3.45 28.04 -1.98
C LEU A 201 -4.02 26.98 -2.94
N THR A 202 -3.17 26.12 -3.49
CA THR A 202 -3.60 25.03 -4.38
C THR A 202 -4.57 24.09 -3.66
N ILE A 203 -4.24 23.69 -2.42
CA ILE A 203 -5.10 22.81 -1.61
C ILE A 203 -6.45 23.49 -1.33
N TRP A 204 -6.48 24.79 -1.03
CA TRP A 204 -7.74 25.54 -0.85
C TRP A 204 -8.59 25.58 -2.12
N LEU A 205 -7.97 25.73 -3.30
CA LEU A 205 -8.68 25.69 -4.58
C LEU A 205 -9.30 24.29 -4.82
N ASP A 206 -8.53 23.23 -4.60
CA ASP A 206 -9.02 21.84 -4.72
C ASP A 206 -10.20 21.58 -3.76
N LEU A 207 -10.16 22.10 -2.54
CA LEU A 207 -11.26 22.01 -1.57
C LEU A 207 -12.53 22.73 -2.05
N VAL A 208 -12.38 23.91 -2.66
CA VAL A 208 -13.51 24.66 -3.24
C VAL A 208 -14.13 23.88 -4.39
N ASP A 209 -13.32 23.32 -5.29
CA ASP A 209 -13.79 22.51 -6.41
C ASP A 209 -14.56 21.28 -5.93
N LEU A 210 -14.07 20.60 -4.88
CA LEU A 210 -14.77 19.45 -4.27
C LEU A 210 -16.15 19.81 -3.72
N LEU A 211 -16.29 20.99 -3.12
CA LEU A 211 -17.59 21.48 -2.66
C LEU A 211 -18.52 21.77 -3.83
N GLN A 212 -18.02 22.42 -4.89
CA GLN A 212 -18.81 22.77 -6.06
C GLN A 212 -19.36 21.56 -6.82
N VAL A 213 -18.59 20.47 -6.93
CA VAL A 213 -19.05 19.20 -7.56
C VAL A 213 -20.30 18.64 -6.87
N ARG A 214 -20.39 18.77 -5.54
CA ARG A 214 -21.59 18.37 -4.78
C ARG A 214 -22.79 19.25 -5.06
N TYR A 215 -22.60 20.57 -5.13
CA TYR A 215 -23.69 21.51 -5.38
C TYR A 215 -24.25 21.41 -6.80
N CYS A 216 -23.41 21.17 -7.80
CA CYS A 216 -23.86 21.06 -9.20
C CYS A 216 -24.73 19.80 -9.43
N SER A 217 -24.43 18.70 -8.73
CA SER A 217 -25.21 17.45 -8.81
C SER A 217 -26.61 17.58 -8.17
N TYR A 218 -26.74 18.37 -7.10
CA TYR A 218 -28.04 18.67 -6.49
C TYR A 218 -28.90 19.63 -7.33
N CYS A 219 -28.30 20.61 -8.01
CA CYS A 219 -29.02 21.51 -8.92
C CYS A 219 -29.64 20.79 -10.13
N VAL A 220 -28.98 19.75 -10.66
CA VAL A 220 -29.50 18.95 -11.77
C VAL A 220 -30.65 18.02 -11.34
N LEU A 221 -30.67 17.56 -10.08
CA LEU A 221 -31.76 16.74 -9.55
C LEU A 221 -33.00 17.58 -9.22
N LEU A 222 -32.83 18.79 -8.69
CA LEU A 222 -33.94 19.70 -8.40
C LEU A 222 -34.61 20.27 -9.67
N THR A 223 -33.89 20.36 -10.80
CA THR A 223 -34.45 20.81 -12.09
C THR A 223 -35.13 19.69 -12.90
N ARG A 224 -35.01 18.42 -12.48
CA ARG A 224 -35.73 17.28 -13.09
C ARG A 224 -37.01 16.88 -12.35
N GLN A 225 -37.32 17.53 -11.22
CA GLN A 225 -38.54 17.31 -10.44
C GLN A 225 -39.51 18.51 -10.48
N ALA A 226 -39.26 19.50 -11.35
CA ALA A 226 -40.17 20.61 -11.66
C ALA A 226 -40.60 20.50 -13.13
#